data_AF-A0A8T3BG68-F1
#
_entry.id   AF-A0A8T3BG68-F1
#
_cell.length_a   1.000
_cell.length_b   1.000
_cell.length_c   1.000
_cell.angle_alpha   90.00
_cell.angle_beta   90.00
_cell.angle_gamma   90.00
#
_symmetry.space_group_name_H-M   'P 1'
#
loop_
_entity.id
_entity.type
_entity.pdbx_description
1 polymer ?
#
loop_
_entity_poly.entity_id
_entity_poly.type
_entity_poly.pdbx_seq_one_letter_code
_entity_poly.pdbx_strand_id
1 'polypeptide(L)'
;MPMKMEIDLEEDVGFYEQTIFSQVSEEADNLENADVPETSAHEAEHVEPVGLDEKFSISDVYVNEKEAYEAYRSYGYNLGFSVRKDHHSYWPNSKNLKSKDFVCSKTGFKKLPDLNIQRKYRRSDTRTGCPAMVRFTVDEAGYWKVKKFIENHNHDLPRPEDRHLLRSCRNMCDEKLLFLKQ
;
A
#
# COMPACT_ATOMS: atom_id res chain seq x y z
N MET A 1 46.19 -4.55 25.57
CA MET A 1 44.93 -5.31 25.37
C MET A 1 43.94 -4.83 26.43
N PRO A 2 42.64 -4.65 26.13
CA PRO A 2 41.76 -5.52 25.32
C PRO A 2 41.36 -4.90 23.97
N MET A 3 41.57 -5.59 22.85
CA MET A 3 40.65 -6.50 22.15
C MET A 3 39.38 -5.82 21.61
N LYS A 4 39.46 -5.47 20.32
CA LYS A 4 38.32 -5.24 19.43
C LYS A 4 37.49 -6.53 19.38
N MET A 5 36.17 -6.40 19.49
CA MET A 5 35.24 -7.40 18.97
C MET A 5 34.64 -6.82 17.71
N GLU A 6 35.24 -7.17 16.58
CA GLU A 6 34.53 -7.25 15.31
C GLU A 6 33.68 -8.52 15.38
N ILE A 7 32.37 -8.38 15.21
CA ILE A 7 31.46 -9.51 14.99
C ILE A 7 30.85 -9.25 13.62
N ASP A 8 31.43 -9.92 12.64
CA ASP A 8 30.85 -10.11 11.32
C ASP A 8 29.64 -11.05 11.47
N LEU A 9 28.44 -10.55 11.14
CA LEU A 9 27.23 -11.36 10.99
C LEU A 9 26.86 -11.37 9.51
N GLU A 10 27.48 -12.27 8.77
CA GLU A 10 26.90 -12.83 7.56
C GLU A 10 26.26 -14.20 7.88
N GLU A 11 25.27 -14.58 7.06
CA GLU A 11 24.46 -15.82 7.07
C GLU A 11 23.24 -15.75 8.03
N ASP A 12 22.00 -16.01 7.63
CA ASP A 12 21.51 -17.08 6.76
C ASP A 12 20.04 -16.78 6.36
N VAL A 13 19.73 -16.71 5.06
CA VAL A 13 18.38 -16.42 4.51
C VAL A 13 17.77 -17.66 3.83
N GLY A 14 18.38 -18.85 4.01
CA GLY A 14 18.06 -20.04 3.21
C GLY A 14 17.09 -21.04 3.84
N PHE A 15 16.71 -20.91 5.12
CA PHE A 15 16.07 -22.02 5.83
C PHE A 15 14.54 -21.95 5.98
N TYR A 16 13.90 -20.79 5.77
CA TYR A 16 12.46 -20.63 6.08
C TYR A 16 11.49 -21.01 4.96
N GLU A 17 11.98 -21.40 3.78
CA GLU A 17 11.11 -21.61 2.60
C GLU A 17 10.72 -23.07 2.32
N GLN A 18 11.22 -24.05 3.09
CA GLN A 18 10.92 -25.47 2.83
C GLN A 18 9.86 -26.11 3.76
N THR A 19 9.40 -25.42 4.81
CA THR A 19 8.51 -26.02 5.81
C THR A 19 7.02 -25.72 5.63
N ILE A 20 6.61 -24.83 4.72
CA ILE A 20 5.20 -24.38 4.61
C ILE A 20 4.39 -25.19 3.57
N PHE A 21 5.02 -25.98 2.70
CA PHE A 21 4.34 -26.61 1.55
C PHE A 21 3.72 -28.00 1.82
N SER A 22 3.58 -28.45 3.08
CA SER A 22 3.12 -29.83 3.37
C SER A 22 1.97 -29.96 4.37
N GLN A 23 1.33 -28.87 4.83
CA GLN A 23 0.38 -28.95 5.95
C GLN A 23 -1.01 -28.32 5.78
N VAL A 24 -1.51 -28.03 4.57
CA VAL A 24 -2.88 -27.47 4.43
C VAL A 24 -3.72 -28.11 3.32
N SER A 25 -3.63 -29.43 3.17
CA SER A 25 -4.35 -30.19 2.13
C SER A 25 -5.52 -31.05 2.62
N GLU A 26 -5.95 -30.96 3.88
CA GLU A 26 -7.08 -31.77 4.39
C GLU A 26 -7.96 -30.94 5.35
N GLU A 27 -9.29 -31.19 5.30
CA GLU A 27 -10.42 -30.55 6.03
C GLU A 27 -11.07 -29.35 5.30
N ALA A 28 -11.96 -29.49 4.30
CA ALA A 28 -13.23 -30.22 4.16
C ALA A 28 -14.42 -29.65 4.97
N ASP A 29 -15.29 -28.94 4.23
CA ASP A 29 -16.76 -29.02 4.16
C ASP A 29 -17.71 -28.69 5.34
N ASN A 30 -18.76 -27.94 4.96
CA ASN A 30 -20.12 -27.80 5.49
C ASN A 30 -20.42 -26.95 6.74
N LEU A 31 -21.14 -25.83 6.53
CA LEU A 31 -22.53 -25.71 7.02
C LEU A 31 -23.34 -24.67 6.23
N GLU A 32 -24.50 -25.12 5.77
CA GLU A 32 -25.56 -24.47 5.00
C GLU A 32 -26.40 -23.44 5.80
N ASN A 33 -26.97 -22.50 5.03
CA ASN A 33 -28.30 -21.88 5.12
C ASN A 33 -28.73 -21.07 6.36
N ALA A 34 -28.95 -19.77 6.11
CA ALA A 34 -30.04 -19.02 6.75
C ALA A 34 -30.62 -18.00 5.75
N ASP A 35 -31.89 -18.20 5.40
CA ASP A 35 -32.72 -17.36 4.55
C ASP A 35 -32.85 -15.92 5.10
N VAL A 36 -32.64 -14.91 4.23
CA VAL A 36 -33.05 -13.53 4.49
C VAL A 36 -33.72 -12.97 3.22
N PRO A 37 -34.94 -12.39 3.32
CA PRO A 37 -35.80 -12.14 2.18
C PRO A 37 -35.35 -10.95 1.33
N GLU A 38 -35.59 -11.13 0.04
CA GLU A 38 -35.47 -10.23 -1.10
C GLU A 38 -36.29 -8.94 -0.89
N THR A 39 -35.66 -7.76 -0.97
CA THR A 39 -36.39 -6.51 -1.18
C THR A 39 -35.70 -5.61 -2.21
N SER A 40 -36.41 -5.45 -3.33
CA SER A 40 -36.51 -4.30 -4.22
C SER A 40 -35.25 -3.75 -4.90
N ALA A 41 -35.16 -4.07 -6.19
CA ALA A 41 -34.35 -3.40 -7.20
C ALA A 41 -34.46 -1.86 -7.12
N HIS A 42 -33.31 -1.20 -7.02
CA HIS A 42 -33.14 0.14 -7.55
C HIS A 42 -32.17 0.01 -8.72
N GLU A 43 -32.64 0.43 -9.89
CA GLU A 43 -31.90 0.43 -11.15
C GLU A 43 -30.62 1.25 -10.97
N ALA A 44 -29.47 0.58 -11.00
CA ALA A 44 -28.18 1.22 -10.98
C ALA A 44 -27.94 1.84 -12.36
N GLU A 45 -28.11 3.15 -12.45
CA GLU A 45 -27.68 3.91 -13.62
C GLU A 45 -26.18 3.66 -13.86
N HIS A 46 -25.89 3.20 -15.08
CA HIS A 46 -24.56 2.91 -15.58
C HIS A 46 -23.77 4.23 -15.68
N VAL A 47 -23.00 4.58 -14.65
CA VAL A 47 -22.05 5.70 -14.74
C VAL A 47 -20.78 5.16 -15.38
N GLU A 48 -20.65 5.40 -16.69
CA GLU A 48 -19.43 5.19 -17.45
C GLU A 48 -18.22 5.78 -16.69
N PRO A 49 -17.13 5.01 -16.46
CA PRO A 49 -15.97 5.51 -15.77
C PRO A 49 -15.32 6.63 -16.58
N VAL A 50 -15.46 7.86 -16.08
CA VAL A 50 -14.83 9.07 -16.61
C VAL A 50 -13.30 8.93 -16.52
N GLY A 51 -12.66 8.82 -17.68
CA GLY A 51 -11.26 9.20 -17.95
C GLY A 51 -10.16 8.33 -17.31
N LEU A 52 -9.72 7.29 -18.04
CA LEU A 52 -8.47 6.54 -17.80
C LEU A 52 -7.29 7.26 -18.49
N ASP A 53 -6.85 8.41 -18.00
CA ASP A 53 -5.82 9.19 -18.73
C ASP A 53 -4.85 10.01 -17.88
N GLU A 54 -4.58 9.58 -16.65
CA GLU A 54 -3.32 9.92 -15.96
C GLU A 54 -2.56 8.64 -15.61
N LYS A 55 -1.86 8.09 -16.59
CA LYS A 55 -0.97 6.95 -16.41
C LYS A 55 0.30 7.45 -15.71
N PHE A 56 0.34 7.34 -14.38
CA PHE A 56 1.55 7.53 -13.59
C PHE A 56 2.72 6.79 -14.24
N SER A 57 3.80 7.51 -14.55
CA SER A 57 4.90 7.03 -15.37
C SER A 57 6.25 7.17 -14.67
N ILE A 58 7.18 6.28 -15.02
CA ILE A 58 8.56 6.34 -14.50
C ILE A 58 9.31 7.59 -14.97
N SER A 59 8.83 8.26 -16.03
CA SER A 59 9.44 9.48 -16.57
C SER A 59 8.97 10.75 -15.86
N ASP A 60 8.02 10.65 -14.93
CA ASP A 60 7.43 11.81 -14.27
C ASP A 60 8.40 12.47 -13.29
N VAL A 61 8.31 13.81 -13.21
CA VAL A 61 9.11 14.65 -12.33
C VAL A 61 8.19 15.62 -11.60
N TYR A 62 8.36 15.74 -10.29
CA TYR A 62 7.55 16.59 -9.41
C TYR A 62 8.39 17.62 -8.67
N VAL A 63 7.80 18.74 -8.29
CA VAL A 63 8.53 19.87 -7.69
C VAL A 63 8.78 19.64 -6.19
N ASN A 64 7.92 18.88 -5.52
CA ASN A 64 7.99 18.68 -4.08
C ASN A 64 7.38 17.33 -3.65
N GLU A 65 7.53 16.98 -2.35
CA GLU A 65 6.98 15.73 -1.78
C GLU A 65 5.46 15.65 -1.92
N LYS A 66 4.75 16.78 -1.78
CA LYS A 66 3.30 16.81 -1.78
C LYS A 66 2.75 16.41 -3.16
N GLU A 67 3.27 17.01 -4.22
CA GLU A 67 2.89 16.67 -5.61
C GLU A 67 3.21 15.22 -5.93
N ALA A 68 4.42 14.74 -5.61
CA ALA A 68 4.81 13.36 -5.84
C ALA A 68 3.89 12.37 -5.09
N TYR A 69 3.52 12.71 -3.85
CA TYR A 69 2.61 11.90 -3.05
C TYR A 69 1.18 11.93 -3.60
N GLU A 70 0.68 13.10 -4.01
CA GLU A 70 -0.66 13.27 -4.57
C GLU A 70 -0.81 12.53 -5.90
N ALA A 71 0.19 12.61 -6.79
CA ALA A 71 0.19 11.86 -8.04
C ALA A 71 0.10 10.34 -7.81
N TYR A 72 0.95 9.79 -6.94
CA TYR A 72 0.90 8.35 -6.62
C TYR A 72 -0.35 7.96 -5.83
N ARG A 73 -0.88 8.84 -4.98
CA ARG A 73 -2.14 8.64 -4.26
C ARG A 73 -3.33 8.59 -5.22
N SER A 74 -3.36 9.46 -6.23
CA SER A 74 -4.38 9.45 -7.28
C SER A 74 -4.31 8.19 -8.13
N TYR A 75 -3.10 7.78 -8.52
CA TYR A 75 -2.88 6.47 -9.15
C TYR A 75 -3.42 5.33 -8.29
N GLY A 76 -3.08 5.31 -6.99
CA GLY A 76 -3.58 4.31 -6.06
C GLY A 76 -5.10 4.31 -5.91
N TYR A 77 -5.72 5.49 -5.85
CA TYR A 77 -7.17 5.62 -5.86
C TYR A 77 -7.79 5.03 -7.12
N ASN A 78 -7.24 5.35 -8.29
CA ASN A 78 -7.74 4.91 -9.59
C ASN A 78 -7.59 3.40 -9.78
N LEU A 79 -6.59 2.77 -9.15
CA LEU A 79 -6.44 1.31 -9.15
C LEU A 79 -7.16 0.61 -7.98
N GLY A 80 -7.54 1.34 -6.93
CA GLY A 80 -8.27 0.79 -5.80
C GLY A 80 -7.40 0.36 -4.61
N PHE A 81 -6.21 0.92 -4.40
CA PHE A 81 -5.45 0.65 -3.18
C PHE A 81 -5.15 1.92 -2.40
N SER A 82 -4.95 1.74 -1.08
CA SER A 82 -4.52 2.85 -0.23
C SER A 82 -3.02 3.01 -0.23
N VAL A 83 -2.55 4.26 -0.31
CA VAL A 83 -1.13 4.60 -0.27
C VAL A 83 -0.68 4.95 1.16
N ARG A 84 0.54 4.55 1.53
CA ARG A 84 1.20 4.86 2.81
C ARG A 84 2.60 5.42 2.55
N LYS A 85 3.01 6.40 3.36
CA LYS A 85 4.40 6.86 3.41
C LYS A 85 5.25 5.85 4.19
N ASP A 86 6.36 5.42 3.61
CA ASP A 86 7.22 4.39 4.19
C ASP A 86 8.67 4.89 4.28
N HIS A 87 9.63 4.05 3.90
CA HIS A 87 11.06 4.30 4.02
C HIS A 87 11.51 5.63 3.37
N HIS A 88 12.53 6.26 3.97
CA HIS A 88 13.17 7.45 3.44
C HIS A 88 14.66 7.42 3.75
N SER A 89 15.47 8.05 2.90
CA SER A 89 16.92 8.15 3.06
C SER A 89 17.36 9.59 2.87
N TYR A 90 18.43 9.96 3.56
CA TYR A 90 19.04 11.29 3.50
C TYR A 90 20.40 11.25 2.81
N TRP A 91 20.84 12.39 2.30
CA TRP A 91 22.21 12.53 1.81
C TRP A 91 23.20 12.39 2.98
N PRO A 92 24.39 11.79 2.76
CA PRO A 92 25.42 11.70 3.78
C PRO A 92 25.73 13.08 4.37
N ASN A 93 25.85 13.16 5.69
CA ASN A 93 26.19 14.39 6.42
C ASN A 93 25.23 15.57 6.18
N SER A 94 24.03 15.31 5.67
CA SER A 94 23.01 16.34 5.43
C SER A 94 21.65 15.88 5.95
N LYS A 95 20.78 16.84 6.26
CA LYS A 95 19.36 16.61 6.53
C LYS A 95 18.50 16.66 5.26
N ASN A 96 19.12 16.81 4.09
CA ASN A 96 18.44 16.81 2.81
C ASN A 96 17.97 15.41 2.45
N LEU A 97 16.69 15.29 2.11
CA LEU A 97 16.09 14.04 1.68
C LEU A 97 16.72 13.61 0.35
N LYS A 98 17.11 12.35 0.25
CA LYS A 98 17.69 11.73 -0.94
C LYS A 98 16.67 10.85 -1.67
N SER A 99 15.86 10.12 -0.91
CA SER A 99 14.83 9.26 -1.50
C SER A 99 13.67 9.02 -0.54
N LYS A 100 12.50 8.74 -1.09
CA LYS A 100 11.29 8.43 -0.33
C LYS A 100 10.47 7.36 -1.04
N ASP A 101 9.94 6.44 -0.25
CA ASP A 101 9.07 5.37 -0.72
C ASP A 101 7.62 5.65 -0.33
N PHE A 102 6.73 5.50 -1.30
CA PHE A 102 5.29 5.38 -1.08
C PHE A 102 4.85 3.98 -1.49
N VAL A 103 4.06 3.34 -0.64
CA VAL A 103 3.77 1.90 -0.74
C VAL A 103 2.28 1.64 -0.61
N CYS A 104 1.84 0.46 -1.07
CA CYS A 104 0.51 -0.03 -0.77
C CYS A 104 0.30 -0.17 0.76
N SER A 105 -0.93 0.04 1.23
CA SER A 105 -1.31 -0.13 2.63
C SER A 105 -1.09 -1.56 3.14
N LYS A 106 -1.13 -2.55 2.24
CA LYS A 106 -0.88 -3.96 2.55
C LYS A 106 0.60 -4.38 2.43
N THR A 107 1.51 -3.44 2.19
CA THR A 107 2.96 -3.72 2.07
C THR A 107 3.60 -4.15 3.39
N GLY A 108 4.54 -5.09 3.27
CA GLY A 108 5.35 -5.64 4.37
C GLY A 108 4.57 -6.63 5.24
N PHE A 109 5.16 -7.00 6.36
CA PHE A 109 4.52 -7.82 7.39
C PHE A 109 4.61 -7.09 8.72
N LYS A 110 3.56 -7.13 9.53
CA LYS A 110 3.63 -6.53 10.86
C LYS A 110 4.55 -7.40 11.72
N LYS A 111 5.46 -6.75 12.44
CA LYS A 111 6.24 -7.43 13.47
C LYS A 111 5.29 -8.09 14.45
N LEU A 112 5.60 -9.34 14.82
CA LEU A 112 4.85 -10.06 15.81
C LEU A 112 4.73 -9.20 17.08
N PRO A 113 3.56 -9.20 17.72
CA PRO A 113 3.39 -8.45 18.95
C PRO A 113 4.34 -8.98 20.01
N ASP A 114 5.05 -8.06 20.70
CA ASP A 114 5.70 -8.42 21.95
C ASP A 114 4.64 -8.91 22.94
N LEU A 115 4.77 -10.18 23.34
CA LEU A 115 3.84 -10.87 24.23
C LEU A 115 3.89 -10.27 25.65
N ASN A 116 4.97 -9.56 26.01
CA ASN A 116 5.12 -8.89 27.30
C ASN A 116 4.35 -7.58 27.39
N ILE A 117 3.90 -7.01 26.26
CA ILE A 117 3.14 -5.76 26.25
C ILE A 117 1.65 -6.07 26.06
N GLN A 118 0.92 -6.08 27.17
CA GLN A 118 -0.55 -6.17 27.18
C GLN A 118 -1.16 -4.87 26.66
N ARG A 119 -1.71 -4.90 25.44
CA ARG A 119 -2.43 -3.76 24.85
C ARG A 119 -3.93 -4.04 24.84
N LYS A 120 -4.72 -3.15 25.44
CA LYS A 120 -6.20 -3.21 25.49
C LYS A 120 -6.85 -3.31 24.10
N TYR A 121 -6.20 -2.76 23.07
CA TYR A 121 -6.66 -2.84 21.68
C TYR A 121 -5.48 -3.06 20.72
N ARG A 122 -5.63 -3.99 19.79
CA ARG A 122 -4.70 -4.20 18.67
C ARG A 122 -5.47 -4.02 17.38
N ARG A 123 -5.05 -3.06 16.54
CA ARG A 123 -5.53 -3.00 15.15
C ARG A 123 -5.24 -4.33 14.48
N SER A 124 -6.22 -4.85 13.73
CA SER A 124 -6.04 -6.00 12.85
C SER A 124 -4.85 -5.76 11.91
N ASP A 125 -4.12 -6.83 11.59
CA ASP A 125 -3.08 -6.74 10.58
C ASP A 125 -3.71 -6.94 9.20
N THR A 126 -3.56 -5.94 8.35
CA THR A 126 -4.05 -5.96 6.96
C THR A 126 -2.90 -6.08 5.97
N ARG A 127 -1.66 -6.29 6.45
CA ARG A 127 -0.48 -6.39 5.61
C ARG A 127 -0.30 -7.81 5.11
N THR A 128 -0.16 -7.95 3.79
CA THR A 128 -0.06 -9.23 3.08
C THR A 128 1.31 -9.42 2.44
N GLY A 129 2.29 -8.54 2.72
CA GLY A 129 3.56 -8.52 2.01
C GLY A 129 3.47 -7.91 0.61
N CYS A 130 2.46 -7.07 0.33
CA CYS A 130 2.24 -6.52 -1.01
C CYS A 130 3.47 -5.75 -1.54
N PRO A 131 3.98 -6.06 -2.76
CA PRO A 131 5.20 -5.44 -3.29
C PRO A 131 4.96 -4.10 -3.97
N ALA A 132 3.71 -3.72 -4.23
CA ALA A 132 3.35 -2.48 -4.92
C ALA A 132 3.91 -1.24 -4.21
N MET A 133 4.70 -0.48 -4.94
CA MET A 133 5.40 0.69 -4.41
C MET A 133 5.91 1.62 -5.52
N VAL A 134 6.17 2.86 -5.13
CA VAL A 134 7.02 3.79 -5.87
C VAL A 134 8.13 4.32 -4.98
N ARG A 135 9.32 4.43 -5.55
CA ARG A 135 10.48 5.08 -4.94
C ARG A 135 10.83 6.33 -5.73
N PHE A 136 10.83 7.45 -5.05
CA PHE A 136 11.32 8.72 -5.55
C PHE A 136 12.76 8.96 -5.12
N THR A 137 13.55 9.58 -5.99
CA THR A 137 14.81 10.24 -5.65
C THR A 137 14.66 11.73 -5.77
N VAL A 138 15.29 12.47 -4.86
CA VAL A 138 15.31 13.92 -4.84
C VAL A 138 16.67 14.38 -5.32
N ASP A 139 16.71 15.20 -6.37
CA ASP A 139 17.95 15.81 -6.84
C ASP A 139 18.36 17.03 -6.00
N GLU A 140 19.54 17.58 -6.27
CA GLU A 140 20.08 18.72 -5.53
C GLU A 140 19.24 20.00 -5.70
N ALA A 141 18.49 20.09 -6.80
CA ALA A 141 17.54 21.18 -7.05
C ALA A 141 16.19 20.98 -6.34
N GLY A 142 15.99 19.81 -5.70
CA GLY A 142 14.78 19.49 -4.95
C GLY A 142 13.69 18.80 -5.76
N TYR A 143 13.93 18.49 -7.04
CA TYR A 143 12.95 17.78 -7.87
C TYR A 143 12.92 16.29 -7.55
N TRP A 144 11.70 15.75 -7.57
CA TRP A 144 11.38 14.38 -7.27
C TRP A 144 11.21 13.58 -8.56
N LYS A 145 12.06 12.59 -8.76
CA LYS A 145 12.07 11.72 -9.95
C LYS A 145 11.74 10.28 -9.56
N VAL A 146 10.94 9.60 -10.35
CA VAL A 146 10.63 8.18 -10.12
C VAL A 146 11.86 7.33 -10.40
N LYS A 147 12.36 6.63 -9.39
CA LYS A 147 13.51 5.70 -9.50
C LYS A 147 13.07 4.25 -9.66
N LYS A 148 12.00 3.85 -8.97
CA LYS A 148 11.44 2.50 -9.02
C LYS A 148 9.94 2.58 -8.94
N PHE A 149 9.27 1.77 -9.74
CA PHE A 149 7.82 1.67 -9.74
C PHE A 149 7.44 0.20 -9.91
N ILE A 150 6.66 -0.33 -8.98
CA ILE A 150 6.12 -1.69 -8.99
C ILE A 150 4.60 -1.57 -8.92
N GLU A 151 3.95 -2.05 -9.98
CA GLU A 151 2.49 -2.03 -10.12
C GLU A 151 1.83 -3.29 -9.57
N ASN A 152 2.57 -4.41 -9.51
CA ASN A 152 2.03 -5.70 -9.10
C ASN A 152 1.55 -5.71 -7.64
N HIS A 153 0.33 -6.21 -7.45
CA HIS A 153 -0.25 -6.49 -6.15
C HIS A 153 -0.33 -8.01 -5.91
N ASN A 154 -0.31 -8.42 -4.64
CA ASN A 154 -0.48 -9.82 -4.24
C ASN A 154 -1.82 -10.07 -3.53
N HIS A 155 -2.78 -9.16 -3.72
CA HIS A 155 -4.10 -9.20 -3.14
C HIS A 155 -5.09 -8.58 -4.11
N ASP A 156 -6.36 -8.93 -3.97
CA ASP A 156 -7.40 -8.34 -4.79
C ASP A 156 -7.53 -6.84 -4.52
N LEU A 157 -7.79 -6.12 -5.62
CA LEU A 157 -8.16 -4.73 -5.60
C LEU A 157 -9.70 -4.66 -5.52
N PRO A 158 -10.26 -3.74 -4.72
CA PRO A 158 -11.69 -3.55 -4.59
C PRO A 158 -12.30 -3.12 -5.92
N ARG A 159 -13.60 -3.37 -6.05
CA ARG A 159 -14.39 -2.89 -7.17
C ARG A 159 -14.40 -1.35 -7.19
N PRO A 160 -14.57 -0.72 -8.37
CA PRO A 160 -14.67 0.74 -8.47
C PRO A 160 -15.68 1.36 -7.50
N GLU A 161 -16.82 0.69 -7.32
CA GLU A 161 -17.90 1.06 -6.41
C GLU A 161 -17.42 1.15 -4.95
N ASP A 162 -16.51 0.28 -4.52
CA ASP A 162 -16.05 0.18 -3.13
C ASP A 162 -14.84 1.08 -2.82
N ARG A 163 -14.31 1.82 -3.81
CA ARG A 163 -13.10 2.65 -3.64
C ARG A 163 -13.26 3.73 -2.58
N HIS A 164 -14.48 4.23 -2.37
CA HIS A 164 -14.78 5.24 -1.35
C HIS A 164 -14.54 4.72 0.09
N LEU A 165 -14.54 3.40 0.30
CA LEU A 165 -14.26 2.76 1.59
C LEU A 165 -12.76 2.76 1.93
N LEU A 166 -11.88 2.95 0.94
CA LEU A 166 -10.44 2.95 1.12
C LEU A 166 -9.97 4.12 1.99
N ARG A 167 -9.09 3.84 2.94
CA ARG A 167 -8.64 4.81 3.96
C ARG A 167 -8.02 6.07 3.34
N SER A 168 -7.18 5.94 2.33
CA SER A 168 -6.55 7.10 1.68
C SER A 168 -7.51 7.84 0.75
N CYS A 169 -8.68 7.29 0.46
CA CYS A 169 -9.63 7.79 -0.53
C CYS A 169 -10.81 8.57 0.08
N ARG A 170 -11.00 8.49 1.41
CA ARG A 170 -12.10 9.17 2.14
C ARG A 170 -12.21 10.67 1.83
N ASN A 171 -11.07 11.37 1.72
CA ASN A 171 -11.05 12.80 1.40
C ASN A 171 -10.95 13.10 -0.11
N MET A 172 -10.83 12.08 -0.96
CA MET A 172 -10.77 12.26 -2.42
C MET A 172 -12.15 12.25 -3.06
N CYS A 173 -13.13 11.63 -2.40
CA CYS A 173 -14.51 11.60 -2.86
C CYS A 173 -15.25 12.92 -2.57
N ASP A 174 -14.83 13.67 -1.54
CA ASP A 174 -15.48 14.94 -1.16
C ASP A 174 -15.33 16.03 -2.24
N GLU A 175 -14.19 16.09 -2.92
CA GLU A 175 -13.90 17.15 -3.90
C GLU A 175 -14.70 16.99 -5.21
N LYS A 176 -15.25 15.79 -5.47
CA LYS A 176 -16.10 15.51 -6.63
C LYS A 176 -17.60 15.68 -6.35
N LEU A 177 -18.03 15.78 -5.09
CA LEU A 177 -19.43 16.09 -4.73
C LEU A 177 -19.79 17.58 -4.92
N LEU A 178 -18.81 18.43 -5.23
CA LEU A 178 -19.01 19.87 -5.48
C LEU A 178 -19.46 20.19 -6.92
N PHE A 179 -19.32 19.25 -7.86
CA PHE A 179 -19.73 19.44 -9.26
C PHE A 179 -21.17 18.97 -9.54
N LEU A 180 -21.90 18.49 -8.54
CA LEU A 180 -23.32 18.09 -8.64
C LEU A 180 -24.29 19.08 -7.98
N LYS A 181 -23.86 20.33 -7.76
CA LYS A 181 -24.72 21.42 -7.26
C LYS A 181 -24.60 22.68 -8.12
N GLN A 182 -25.01 22.57 -9.38
CA GLN A 182 -25.44 23.72 -10.18
C GLN A 182 -26.85 23.48 -10.70
#